data_AF-A0A645DNV7-F1
#
_entry.id   AF-A0A645DNV7-F1
#
_cell.length_a   1.000
_cell.length_b   1.000
_cell.length_c   1.000
_cell.angle_alpha   90.00
_cell.angle_beta   90.00
_cell.angle_gamma   90.00
#
_symmetry.space_group_name_H-M   'P 1'
#
loop_
_entity.id
_entity.type
_entity.pdbx_description
1 polymer ?
#
loop_
_entity_poly.entity_id
_entity_poly.type
_entity_poly.pdbx_seq_one_letter_code
_entity_poly.pdbx_strand_id
1 'polypeptide(L)'
;MIGVKNLPTFAVKRILTPFCYPEEFRGFGISTRALVKLIREHGVMNAILTDDPELGEAAMQQVQAYRINGAVAAVSCKNARAIPAEDAIRTVVLWDFGAKRNIVRELVKRGCSVVCVPAGTTAQEILARKPDGIMLSNGPGDPAENTGILVELARLMPANLPTFGICLGISCSRSRWGAGR
;
A
#
# COMPACT_ATOMS: atom_id res chain seq x y z
N MET A 1 24.93 11.03 6.93
CA MET A 1 24.38 12.34 6.51
C MET A 1 23.18 12.11 5.59
N ILE A 2 22.14 12.95 5.59
CA ILE A 2 21.08 12.83 4.56
C ILE A 2 21.63 13.49 3.28
N GLY A 3 22.19 12.67 2.39
CA GLY A 3 22.66 13.10 1.08
C GLY A 3 21.50 13.19 0.10
N VAL A 4 21.03 14.40 -0.18
CA VAL A 4 20.20 14.70 -1.36
C VAL A 4 21.01 15.74 -2.16
N LYS A 5 21.66 15.32 -3.25
CA LYS A 5 22.39 16.25 -4.13
C LYS A 5 21.35 17.20 -4.76
N ASN A 6 21.51 18.49 -4.43
CA ASN A 6 20.74 19.71 -4.75
C ASN A 6 20.08 20.43 -3.55
N LEU A 7 20.22 19.96 -2.31
CA LEU A 7 19.68 20.66 -1.14
C LEU A 7 20.72 20.72 0.00
N PRO A 8 20.69 21.76 0.86
CA PRO A 8 21.73 22.02 1.84
C PRO A 8 21.91 20.84 2.80
N THR A 9 23.18 20.46 3.03
CA THR A 9 23.62 19.37 3.90
C THR A 9 23.07 19.57 5.32
N PHE A 10 22.28 18.61 5.83
CA PHE A 10 21.77 18.64 7.21
C PHE A 10 22.67 17.81 8.14
N ALA A 11 23.25 18.45 9.15
CA ALA A 11 23.96 17.80 10.25
C ALA A 11 22.98 17.22 11.28
N VAL A 12 23.31 16.07 11.87
CA VAL A 12 22.39 15.27 12.67
C VAL A 12 22.98 14.95 14.04
N LYS A 13 22.20 15.15 15.11
CA LYS A 13 22.54 14.74 16.49
C LYS A 13 21.72 13.49 16.87
N ARG A 14 22.34 12.51 17.51
CA ARG A 14 21.81 11.17 17.82
C ARG A 14 20.78 11.24 18.96
N ILE A 15 19.51 10.83 18.76
CA ILE A 15 18.55 10.65 19.88
C ILE A 15 17.57 9.49 19.60
N LEU A 16 17.39 8.66 20.65
CA LEU A 16 16.38 7.62 20.96
C LEU A 16 16.70 6.14 20.66
N THR A 17 17.03 5.41 21.74
CA THR A 17 16.69 4.00 22.06
C THR A 17 15.63 4.01 23.19
N PRO A 18 14.82 2.96 23.50
CA PRO A 18 15.02 1.51 23.29
C PRO A 18 13.78 0.73 22.75
N PHE A 19 12.83 1.35 22.02
CA PHE A 19 11.62 0.65 21.52
C PHE A 19 11.76 0.10 20.07
N CYS A 20 12.86 0.40 19.38
CA CYS A 20 13.16 -0.05 18.02
C CYS A 20 14.16 -1.23 18.02
N TYR A 21 13.79 -2.38 18.60
CA TYR A 21 14.56 -3.62 18.44
C TYR A 21 13.57 -4.78 18.37
N PRO A 22 13.25 -5.24 17.15
CA PRO A 22 14.10 -6.27 16.57
C PRO A 22 14.54 -6.05 15.10
N GLU A 23 14.19 -4.93 14.47
CA GLU A 23 14.58 -4.65 13.08
C GLU A 23 15.24 -3.27 12.93
N GLU A 24 16.12 -3.17 11.93
CA GLU A 24 17.19 -2.20 11.60
C GLU A 24 16.86 -0.68 11.58
N PHE A 25 15.80 -0.22 12.24
CA PHE A 25 15.37 1.17 12.19
C PHE A 25 16.15 2.09 13.13
N ARG A 26 16.95 3.01 12.55
CA ARG A 26 17.75 4.01 13.26
C ARG A 26 17.04 5.37 13.29
N GLY A 27 16.80 5.91 14.48
CA GLY A 27 16.31 7.27 14.69
C GLY A 27 17.44 8.29 14.65
N PHE A 28 17.22 9.41 13.96
CA PHE A 28 18.19 10.49 13.80
C PHE A 28 17.52 11.81 14.22
N GLY A 29 18.18 12.62 15.05
CA GLY A 29 17.67 13.91 15.53
C GLY A 29 17.75 14.98 14.45
N ILE A 30 16.89 14.84 13.43
CA ILE A 30 16.73 15.78 12.32
C ILE A 30 15.54 16.71 12.57
N SER A 31 15.63 17.93 12.03
CA SER A 31 14.46 18.83 11.97
C SER A 31 13.45 18.29 10.97
N THR A 32 12.44 17.57 11.46
CA THR A 32 11.33 17.09 10.64
C THR A 32 10.56 18.24 9.99
N ARG A 33 10.53 19.42 10.60
CA ARG A 33 9.93 20.65 10.00
C ARG A 33 10.68 21.08 8.74
N ALA A 34 12.02 21.09 8.77
CA ALA A 34 12.82 21.45 7.60
C ALA A 34 12.63 20.42 6.47
N LEU A 35 12.60 19.14 6.83
CA LEU A 35 12.35 18.05 5.88
C LEU A 35 10.95 18.17 5.22
N VAL A 36 9.92 18.44 6.01
CA VAL A 36 8.56 18.63 5.47
C VAL A 36 8.49 19.84 4.54
N LYS A 37 9.15 20.96 4.87
CA LYS A 37 9.23 22.13 3.99
C LYS A 37 9.88 21.76 2.65
N LEU A 38 10.97 21.00 2.70
CA LEU A 38 11.70 20.52 1.54
C LEU A 38 10.81 19.70 0.58
N ILE A 39 10.11 18.70 1.13
CA ILE A 39 9.21 17.81 0.37
C ILE A 39 8.04 18.60 -0.20
N ARG A 40 7.52 19.59 0.53
CA ARG A 40 6.43 20.44 0.05
C ARG A 40 6.85 21.34 -1.12
N GLU A 41 8.08 21.83 -1.12
CA GLU A 41 8.59 22.72 -2.16
C GLU A 41 9.04 21.97 -3.42
N HIS A 42 9.61 20.77 -3.27
CA HIS A 42 10.27 20.04 -4.37
C HIS A 42 9.57 18.72 -4.75
N GLY A 43 8.51 18.34 -4.03
CA GLY A 43 7.80 17.08 -4.24
C GLY A 43 8.43 15.87 -3.56
N VAL A 44 7.87 14.69 -3.85
CA VAL A 44 8.36 13.41 -3.30
C VAL A 44 9.72 13.09 -3.91
N MET A 45 10.69 12.77 -3.06
CA MET A 45 12.07 12.47 -3.44
C MET A 45 12.58 11.21 -2.75
N ASN A 46 13.39 10.43 -3.45
CA ASN A 46 14.12 9.33 -2.84
C ASN A 46 15.20 9.88 -1.91
N ALA A 47 15.39 9.23 -0.77
CA ALA A 47 16.39 9.61 0.22
C ALA A 47 17.01 8.36 0.85
N ILE A 48 18.25 8.50 1.31
CA ILE A 48 18.96 7.49 2.08
C ILE A 48 19.31 8.03 3.46
N LEU A 49 19.17 7.17 4.46
CA LEU A 49 19.53 7.43 5.83
C LEU A 49 20.76 6.58 6.17
N THR A 50 21.86 7.23 6.56
CA THR A 50 23.17 6.58 6.71
C THR A 50 24.03 7.31 7.74
N ASP A 51 24.80 6.54 8.50
CA ASP A 51 25.84 7.01 9.42
C ASP A 51 27.22 7.09 8.75
N ASP A 52 27.36 6.58 7.53
CA ASP A 52 28.57 6.72 6.71
C ASP A 52 28.74 8.19 6.26
N PRO A 53 29.85 8.86 6.65
CA PRO A 53 30.16 10.21 6.18
C PRO A 53 30.64 10.24 4.73
N GLU A 54 31.11 9.12 4.18
CA GLU A 54 31.64 9.03 2.81
C GLU A 54 30.59 8.45 1.85
N LEU A 55 29.49 9.17 1.68
CA LEU A 55 28.56 8.82 0.60
C LEU A 55 29.18 9.09 -0.76
N GLY A 56 29.72 8.03 -1.36
CA GLY A 56 30.23 8.05 -2.73
C GLY A 56 29.14 8.36 -3.76
N GLU A 57 29.56 8.80 -4.94
CA GLU A 57 28.64 9.13 -6.04
C GLU A 57 27.78 7.94 -6.49
N ALA A 58 28.31 6.72 -6.37
CA ALA A 58 27.58 5.49 -6.66
C ALA A 58 26.33 5.32 -5.77
N ALA A 59 26.41 5.63 -4.47
CA ALA A 59 25.26 5.57 -3.57
C ALA A 59 24.18 6.59 -3.96
N MET A 60 24.59 7.79 -4.39
CA MET A 60 23.66 8.82 -4.87
C MET A 60 22.94 8.41 -6.15
N GLN A 61 23.65 7.76 -7.09
CA GLN A 61 23.05 7.22 -8.31
C GLN A 61 22.01 6.12 -7.99
N GLN A 62 22.31 5.24 -7.03
CA GLN A 62 21.36 4.21 -6.59
C GLN A 62 20.09 4.80 -6.00
N VAL A 63 20.20 5.83 -5.15
CA VAL A 63 19.04 6.52 -4.57
C VAL A 63 18.18 7.17 -5.66
N GLN A 64 18.81 7.82 -6.64
CA GLN A 64 18.09 8.45 -7.75
C GLN A 64 17.40 7.41 -8.66
N ALA A 65 18.05 6.26 -8.89
CA ALA A 65 17.53 5.18 -9.71
C ALA A 65 16.48 4.32 -8.98
N TYR A 66 16.38 4.41 -7.66
CA TYR A 66 15.46 3.60 -6.87
C TYR A 66 14.01 3.79 -7.31
N ARG A 67 13.33 2.70 -7.62
CA ARG A 67 11.90 2.65 -7.94
C ARG A 67 11.30 1.51 -7.15
N ILE A 68 10.15 1.77 -6.54
CA ILE A 68 9.39 0.74 -5.83
C ILE A 68 8.51 0.05 -6.86
N ASN A 69 8.92 -1.13 -7.32
CA ASN A 69 8.14 -1.93 -8.24
C ASN A 69 7.44 -3.07 -7.48
N GLY A 70 6.21 -3.41 -7.87
CA GLY A 70 5.51 -4.58 -7.31
C GLY A 70 5.15 -4.45 -5.83
N ALA A 71 4.98 -3.22 -5.33
CA ALA A 71 4.70 -2.95 -3.92
C ALA A 71 3.48 -3.74 -3.41
N VAL A 72 2.41 -3.82 -4.20
CA VAL A 72 1.19 -4.56 -3.88
C VAL A 72 1.46 -6.07 -3.75
N ALA A 73 2.22 -6.64 -4.67
CA ALA A 73 2.55 -8.07 -4.63
C ALA A 73 3.39 -8.44 -3.40
N ALA A 74 4.24 -7.52 -2.93
CA ALA A 74 5.07 -7.72 -1.74
C ALA A 74 4.26 -7.74 -0.43
N VAL A 75 3.16 -7.00 -0.35
CA VAL A 75 2.37 -6.83 0.89
C VAL A 75 1.04 -7.57 0.91
N SER A 76 0.61 -8.11 -0.22
CA SER A 76 -0.62 -8.90 -0.34
C SER A 76 -0.50 -10.24 0.40
N CYS A 77 -1.62 -10.75 0.92
CA CYS A 77 -1.66 -12.10 1.48
C CYS A 77 -1.29 -13.16 0.43
N LYS A 78 -0.55 -14.19 0.86
CA LYS A 78 -0.09 -15.28 0.00
C LYS A 78 -1.19 -16.30 -0.30
N ASN A 79 -2.06 -16.53 0.69
CA ASN A 79 -3.13 -17.53 0.62
C ASN A 79 -4.45 -16.89 1.00
N ALA A 80 -5.52 -17.34 0.36
CA ALA A 80 -6.87 -16.92 0.71
C ALA A 80 -7.20 -17.35 2.14
N ARG A 81 -7.84 -16.48 2.90
CA ARG A 81 -8.22 -16.72 4.30
C ARG A 81 -9.65 -16.29 4.55
N ALA A 82 -10.46 -17.23 5.04
CA ALA A 82 -11.81 -16.95 5.52
C ALA A 82 -11.76 -16.50 6.99
N ILE A 83 -12.57 -15.50 7.31
CA ILE A 83 -12.73 -14.93 8.65
C ILE A 83 -14.24 -14.85 8.88
N PRO A 84 -14.83 -15.86 9.52
CA PRO A 84 -16.26 -15.91 9.76
C PRO A 84 -16.68 -14.87 10.80
N ALA A 85 -17.91 -14.38 10.70
CA ALA A 85 -18.62 -13.72 11.80
C ALA A 85 -19.64 -14.72 12.39
N GLU A 86 -19.88 -14.66 13.70
CA GLU A 86 -20.74 -15.64 14.42
C GLU A 86 -22.15 -15.72 13.83
N ASP A 87 -22.76 -14.58 13.47
CA ASP A 87 -24.10 -14.50 12.85
C ASP A 87 -24.03 -13.82 11.46
N ALA A 88 -23.12 -14.30 10.61
CA ALA A 88 -22.91 -13.67 9.31
C ALA A 88 -24.13 -13.80 8.38
N ILE A 89 -24.73 -12.67 8.00
CA ILE A 89 -25.83 -12.63 7.02
C ILE A 89 -25.28 -12.52 5.59
N ARG A 90 -24.05 -12.01 5.44
CA ARG A 90 -23.43 -11.71 4.13
C ARG A 90 -21.98 -12.14 4.09
N THR A 91 -21.51 -12.51 2.90
CA THR A 91 -20.13 -12.84 2.59
C THR A 91 -19.51 -11.76 1.71
N VAL A 92 -18.43 -11.16 2.18
CA VAL A 92 -17.67 -10.13 1.44
C VAL A 92 -16.31 -10.70 1.07
N VAL A 93 -15.97 -10.64 -0.21
CA VAL A 93 -14.60 -10.92 -0.67
C VAL A 93 -13.76 -9.66 -0.54
N LEU A 94 -12.73 -9.70 0.31
CA LEU A 94 -11.74 -8.65 0.47
C LEU A 94 -10.54 -8.92 -0.45
N TRP A 95 -10.39 -8.12 -1.49
CA TRP A 95 -9.24 -8.18 -2.39
C TRP A 95 -8.07 -7.43 -1.78
N ASP A 96 -7.04 -8.19 -1.39
CA ASP A 96 -5.94 -7.70 -0.57
C ASP A 96 -4.81 -7.11 -1.41
N PHE A 97 -4.65 -5.79 -1.32
CA PHE A 97 -3.57 -5.02 -1.94
C PHE A 97 -2.56 -4.52 -0.89
N GLY A 98 -2.61 -5.02 0.34
CA GLY A 98 -1.98 -4.44 1.53
C GLY A 98 -3.00 -4.04 2.60
N ALA A 99 -4.04 -4.84 2.76
CA ALA A 99 -5.20 -4.56 3.58
C ALA A 99 -4.83 -4.34 5.05
N LYS A 100 -5.23 -3.20 5.60
CA LYS A 100 -5.14 -2.97 7.04
C LYS A 100 -6.07 -3.93 7.79
N ARG A 101 -5.57 -4.51 8.89
CA ARG A 101 -6.34 -5.40 9.79
C ARG A 101 -7.67 -4.80 10.25
N ASN A 102 -7.75 -3.47 10.33
CA ASN A 102 -8.96 -2.77 10.73
C ASN A 102 -10.12 -2.96 9.73
N ILE A 103 -9.85 -3.10 8.43
CA ILE A 103 -10.90 -3.27 7.41
C ILE A 103 -11.69 -4.55 7.69
N VAL A 104 -10.98 -5.66 7.91
CA VAL A 104 -11.58 -6.95 8.27
C VAL A 104 -12.38 -6.83 9.57
N ARG A 105 -11.80 -6.21 10.61
CA ARG A 105 -12.46 -6.03 11.91
C ARG A 105 -13.80 -5.29 11.78
N GLU A 106 -13.81 -4.22 11.00
CA GLU A 106 -15.02 -3.41 10.79
C GLU A 106 -16.09 -4.14 9.98
N LEU A 107 -15.70 -4.98 9.01
CA LEU A 107 -16.64 -5.81 8.25
C LEU A 107 -17.25 -6.91 9.13
N VAL A 108 -16.43 -7.63 9.89
CA VAL A 108 -16.90 -8.68 10.81
C VAL A 108 -17.85 -8.09 11.86
N LYS A 109 -17.53 -6.92 12.43
CA LYS A 109 -18.40 -6.21 13.39
C LYS A 109 -19.78 -5.86 12.82
N ARG A 110 -19.91 -5.74 11.49
CA ARG A 110 -21.17 -5.47 10.79
C ARG A 110 -21.92 -6.74 10.37
N GLY A 111 -21.47 -7.91 10.82
CA GLY A 111 -22.10 -9.20 10.50
C GLY A 111 -21.75 -9.73 9.11
N CYS A 112 -20.60 -9.33 8.56
CA CYS A 112 -20.09 -9.88 7.30
C CYS A 112 -19.01 -10.94 7.56
N SER A 113 -19.17 -12.13 7.00
CA SER A 113 -18.07 -13.08 6.82
C SER A 113 -17.13 -12.55 5.75
N VAL A 114 -15.82 -12.49 6.04
CA VAL A 114 -14.83 -11.91 5.13
C VAL A 114 -13.94 -13.01 4.57
N VAL A 115 -13.83 -13.06 3.24
CA VAL A 115 -12.86 -13.91 2.54
C VAL A 115 -11.77 -13.02 1.96
N CYS A 116 -10.62 -12.99 2.60
CA CYS A 116 -9.45 -12.28 2.11
C CYS A 116 -8.82 -13.08 0.97
N VAL A 117 -8.59 -12.44 -0.18
CA VAL A 117 -7.96 -13.08 -1.36
C VAL A 117 -6.73 -12.29 -1.82
N PRO A 118 -5.68 -12.97 -2.30
CA PRO A 118 -4.48 -12.32 -2.84
C PRO A 118 -4.76 -11.30 -3.96
N ALA A 119 -3.85 -10.35 -4.16
CA ALA A 119 -3.93 -9.35 -5.23
C ALA A 119 -3.99 -9.97 -6.63
N GLY A 120 -3.33 -11.12 -6.82
CA GLY A 120 -3.31 -11.86 -8.09
C GLY A 120 -4.53 -12.75 -8.35
N THR A 121 -5.53 -12.78 -7.45
CA THR A 121 -6.74 -13.59 -7.66
C THR A 121 -7.55 -13.06 -8.84
N THR A 122 -8.00 -13.99 -9.69
CA THR A 122 -8.76 -13.66 -10.90
C THR A 122 -10.22 -13.31 -10.60
N ALA A 123 -10.85 -12.59 -11.52
CA ALA A 123 -12.28 -12.29 -11.43
C ALA A 123 -13.13 -13.56 -11.30
N GLN A 124 -12.78 -14.59 -12.05
CA GLN A 124 -13.50 -15.87 -12.05
C GLN A 124 -13.43 -16.56 -10.69
N GLU A 125 -12.25 -16.59 -10.05
CA GLU A 125 -12.07 -17.16 -8.72
C GLU A 125 -12.82 -16.37 -7.64
N ILE A 126 -12.91 -15.05 -7.78
CA ILE A 126 -13.70 -14.20 -6.87
C ILE A 126 -15.19 -14.50 -7.03
N LEU A 127 -15.70 -14.57 -8.26
CA LEU A 127 -17.11 -14.86 -8.52
C LEU A 127 -17.51 -16.29 -8.14
N ALA A 128 -16.60 -17.26 -8.30
CA ALA A 128 -16.83 -18.66 -7.91
C ALA A 128 -17.13 -18.81 -6.41
N ARG A 129 -16.67 -17.86 -5.57
CA ARG A 129 -16.96 -17.81 -4.14
C ARG A 129 -18.36 -17.29 -3.80
N LYS A 130 -19.14 -16.87 -4.80
CA LYS A 130 -20.49 -16.31 -4.67
C LYS A 130 -20.60 -15.23 -3.58
N PRO A 131 -19.78 -14.17 -3.65
CA PRO A 131 -19.84 -13.10 -2.65
C PRO A 131 -21.12 -12.25 -2.80
N ASP A 132 -21.61 -11.73 -1.68
CA ASP A 132 -22.65 -10.69 -1.63
C ASP A 132 -22.09 -9.30 -1.91
N GLY A 133 -20.77 -9.13 -1.82
CA GLY A 133 -20.08 -7.88 -2.11
C GLY A 133 -18.57 -8.01 -2.20
N ILE A 134 -17.94 -7.03 -2.82
CA ILE A 134 -16.49 -6.97 -3.05
C ILE A 134 -15.92 -5.75 -2.31
N MET A 135 -14.87 -5.96 -1.53
CA MET A 135 -14.12 -4.92 -0.85
C MET A 135 -12.73 -4.82 -1.49
N LEU A 136 -12.43 -3.68 -2.11
CA LEU A 136 -11.10 -3.36 -2.64
C LEU A 136 -10.30 -2.63 -1.55
N SER A 137 -9.27 -3.29 -1.02
CA SER A 137 -8.50 -2.76 0.10
C SER A 137 -7.58 -1.60 -0.29
N ASN A 138 -6.94 -1.01 0.73
CA ASN A 138 -5.83 -0.09 0.52
C ASN A 138 -4.58 -0.84 0.03
N GLY A 139 -3.66 -0.12 -0.60
CA GLY A 139 -2.37 -0.66 -0.99
C GLY A 139 -1.33 0.42 -1.25
N PRO A 140 -0.04 0.07 -1.24
CA PRO A 140 1.04 0.96 -1.62
C PRO A 140 1.17 1.06 -3.15
N GLY A 141 1.82 2.11 -3.63
CA GLY A 141 2.14 2.29 -5.05
C GLY A 141 1.02 2.96 -5.86
N ASP A 142 1.24 3.04 -7.17
CA ASP A 142 0.35 3.70 -8.11
C ASP A 142 -0.64 2.69 -8.74
N PRO A 143 -1.96 2.99 -8.79
CA PRO A 143 -2.94 2.18 -9.51
C PRO A 143 -2.56 1.87 -10.96
N ALA A 144 -1.90 2.81 -11.65
CA ALA A 144 -1.53 2.68 -13.06
C ALA A 144 -0.51 1.55 -13.31
N GLU A 145 0.32 1.22 -12.31
CA GLU A 145 1.29 0.13 -12.39
C GLU A 145 0.64 -1.25 -12.21
N ASN A 146 -0.58 -1.29 -11.66
CA ASN A 146 -1.29 -2.51 -11.30
C ASN A 146 -2.22 -3.01 -12.43
N THR A 147 -1.70 -3.07 -13.67
CA THR A 147 -2.48 -3.38 -14.87
C THR A 147 -3.24 -4.70 -14.79
N GLY A 148 -2.64 -5.75 -14.21
CA GLY A 148 -3.29 -7.04 -14.00
C GLY A 148 -4.55 -6.95 -13.13
N ILE A 149 -4.45 -6.24 -12.00
CA ILE A 149 -5.58 -6.00 -11.08
C ILE A 149 -6.68 -5.21 -11.80
N LEU A 150 -6.30 -4.20 -12.58
CA LEU A 150 -7.26 -3.40 -13.35
C LEU A 150 -8.00 -4.20 -14.43
N VAL A 151 -7.34 -5.20 -15.04
CA VAL A 151 -7.97 -6.10 -16.02
C VAL A 151 -8.97 -7.04 -15.35
N GLU A 152 -8.57 -7.68 -14.26
CA GLU A 152 -9.47 -8.57 -13.51
C GLU A 152 -10.64 -7.79 -12.89
N LEU A 153 -10.41 -6.57 -12.39
CA LEU A 153 -11.47 -5.71 -11.89
C LEU A 153 -12.50 -5.36 -12.98
N ALA A 154 -12.04 -5.09 -14.21
CA ALA A 154 -12.94 -4.84 -15.35
C ALA A 154 -13.81 -6.07 -15.67
N ARG A 155 -13.26 -7.28 -15.51
CA ARG A 155 -14.01 -8.55 -15.68
C ARG A 155 -15.03 -8.80 -14.57
N LEU A 156 -14.87 -8.20 -13.39
CA LEU A 156 -15.84 -8.28 -12.29
C LEU A 156 -17.04 -7.35 -12.47
N MET A 157 -16.90 -6.25 -13.24
CA MET A 157 -17.95 -5.25 -13.42
C MET A 157 -19.30 -5.82 -13.89
N PRO A 158 -19.37 -6.77 -14.85
CA PRO A 158 -20.64 -7.33 -15.31
C PRO A 158 -21.42 -8.09 -14.24
N ALA A 159 -20.77 -8.55 -13.16
CA ALA A 159 -21.43 -9.28 -12.08
C ALA A 159 -22.36 -8.38 -11.23
N ASN A 160 -22.27 -7.05 -11.38
CA ASN A 160 -23.09 -6.05 -10.71
C ASN A 160 -23.17 -6.23 -9.17
N LEU A 161 -22.06 -6.70 -8.57
CA LEU A 161 -21.95 -6.90 -7.14
C LEU A 161 -21.65 -5.56 -6.44
N PRO A 162 -22.25 -5.30 -5.27
CA PRO A 162 -21.89 -4.16 -4.44
C PRO A 162 -20.38 -4.12 -4.19
N THR A 163 -19.70 -3.09 -4.69
CA THR A 163 -18.26 -2.95 -4.57
C THR A 163 -17.90 -1.68 -3.83
N PHE A 164 -17.05 -1.81 -2.81
CA PHE A 164 -16.54 -0.68 -2.02
C PHE A 164 -15.01 -0.66 -2.08
N GLY A 165 -14.40 0.51 -2.28
CA GLY A 165 -12.96 0.66 -2.41
C GLY A 165 -12.36 1.70 -1.47
N ILE A 166 -11.17 1.40 -0.92
CA ILE A 166 -10.45 2.28 0.00
C ILE A 166 -9.06 2.61 -0.56
N CYS A 167 -8.70 3.90 -0.63
CA CYS A 167 -7.37 4.37 -1.08
C CYS A 167 -7.00 3.83 -2.47
N LEU A 168 -6.05 2.89 -2.58
CA LEU A 168 -5.73 2.25 -3.86
C LEU A 168 -6.97 1.63 -4.51
N GLY A 169 -7.85 0.99 -3.72
CA GLY A 169 -9.10 0.41 -4.21
C GLY A 169 -10.06 1.42 -4.85
N ILE A 170 -10.13 2.67 -4.35
CA ILE A 170 -10.98 3.70 -4.99
C ILE A 170 -10.35 4.23 -6.29
N SER A 171 -9.02 4.31 -6.36
CA SER A 171 -8.33 4.75 -7.56
C SER A 171 -8.41 3.70 -8.68
N CYS A 172 -8.19 2.42 -8.36
CA CYS A 172 -8.35 1.31 -9.31
C CYS A 172 -9.78 1.24 -9.86
N SER A 173 -10.77 1.44 -8.99
CA SER A 173 -12.17 1.40 -9.37
C SER A 173 -12.56 2.58 -10.28
N ARG A 174 -12.10 3.79 -9.97
CA ARG A 174 -12.30 5.00 -10.79
C ARG A 174 -11.73 4.86 -12.21
N SER A 175 -10.54 4.28 -12.35
CA SER A 175 -9.91 4.06 -13.65
C SER A 175 -10.73 3.14 -14.58
N ARG A 176 -11.62 2.31 -14.04
CA ARG A 176 -12.45 1.37 -14.83
C ARG A 176 -13.93 1.73 -14.87
N TRP A 177 -14.48 2.36 -13.84
CA TRP A 177 -15.89 2.79 -13.80
C TRP A 177 -16.16 4.18 -14.40
N GLY A 178 -15.15 4.85 -14.95
CA GLY A 178 -15.34 6.06 -15.76
C GLY A 178 -15.32 7.37 -14.96
N ALA A 179 -14.31 7.59 -14.12
CA ALA A 179 -13.99 8.92 -13.60
C ALA A 179 -13.07 9.71 -14.55
N GLY A 180 -13.42 9.70 -15.83
CA GLY A 180 -12.72 10.36 -16.93
C GLY A 180 -13.69 10.58 -18.09
N ARG A 181 -14.71 11.39 -17.84
CA ARG A 181 -15.45 12.16 -18.85
C ARG A 181 -15.42 13.61 -18.41
#